data_AF-A0A259JTQ8-F1
#
_entry.id   AF-A0A259JTQ8-F1
#
_cell.length_a   1.000
_cell.length_b   1.000
_cell.length_c   1.000
_cell.angle_alpha   90.00
_cell.angle_beta   90.00
_cell.angle_gamma   90.00
#
_symmetry.space_group_name_H-M   'P 1'
#
loop_
_entity.id
_entity.type
_entity.pdbx_description
1 polymer ?
#
loop_
_entity_poly.entity_id
_entity_poly.type
_entity_poly.pdbx_seq_one_letter_code
_entity_poly.pdbx_strand_id
1 'polypeptide(L)'
;AGTFMAVSIVAFIILGSVLEGIPAIVLFGPFLFPIAQALGIHQVQYAMVVVLAMGIGLFAPPFGVGYYAACAISRIHPNDGMRPIVGYIVAMLIGLVIVALVPWISIGFL
;
A
#
# COMPACT_ATOMS: atom_id res chain seq x y z
N ALA A 1 -12.98 12.36 -6.72
CA ALA A 1 -11.82 12.15 -5.83
C ALA A 1 -11.88 10.80 -5.11
N GLY A 2 -12.92 10.53 -4.29
CA GLY A 2 -12.98 9.30 -3.46
C GLY A 2 -12.90 7.98 -4.24
N THR A 3 -13.67 7.84 -5.33
CA THR A 3 -13.65 6.62 -6.16
C THR A 3 -12.27 6.35 -6.77
N PHE A 4 -11.58 7.39 -7.24
CA PHE A 4 -10.23 7.25 -7.78
C PHE A 4 -9.24 6.76 -6.71
N MET A 5 -9.27 7.35 -5.51
CA MET A 5 -8.40 6.94 -4.42
C MET A 5 -8.67 5.49 -3.97
N ALA A 6 -9.94 5.08 -3.88
CA ALA A 6 -10.30 3.70 -3.56
C ALA A 6 -9.81 2.70 -4.63
N VAL A 7 -9.97 3.04 -5.91
CA VAL A 7 -9.48 2.21 -7.02
C VAL A 7 -7.95 2.13 -6.98
N SER A 8 -7.26 3.26 -6.77
CA SER A 8 -5.80 3.28 -6.63
C SER A 8 -5.34 2.40 -5.47
N ILE A 9 -5.99 2.48 -4.31
CA ILE A 9 -5.67 1.64 -3.14
C ILE A 9 -5.74 0.16 -3.51
N VAL A 10 -6.85 -0.29 -4.09
CA VAL A 10 -7.03 -1.71 -4.44
C VAL A 10 -6.01 -2.13 -5.50
N ALA A 11 -5.80 -1.30 -6.53
CA ALA A 11 -4.82 -1.56 -7.58
C ALA A 11 -3.41 -1.69 -7.01
N PHE A 12 -3.00 -0.79 -6.11
CA PHE A 12 -1.66 -0.80 -5.51
C PHE A 12 -1.46 -1.90 -4.47
N ILE A 13 -2.52 -2.36 -3.78
CA ILE A 13 -2.44 -3.58 -2.95
C ILE A 13 -2.17 -4.80 -3.84
N ILE A 14 -2.87 -4.93 -4.96
CA ILE A 14 -2.65 -6.06 -5.88
C ILE A 14 -1.26 -5.96 -6.52
N LEU A 15 -0.90 -4.78 -7.03
CA LEU A 15 0.41 -4.54 -7.62
C LEU A 15 1.54 -4.75 -6.61
N GLY A 16 1.38 -4.32 -5.35
CA GLY A 16 2.37 -4.50 -4.28
C GLY A 16 2.63 -5.96 -3.93
N SER A 17 1.69 -6.86 -4.23
CA SER A 17 1.91 -8.30 -4.06
C SER A 17 2.87 -8.90 -5.08
N VAL A 18 3.09 -8.23 -6.22
CA VAL A 18 3.95 -8.71 -7.33
C VAL A 18 5.19 -7.83 -7.51
N LEU A 19 5.03 -6.53 -7.34
CA LEU A 19 6.04 -5.50 -7.56
C LEU A 19 6.53 -4.94 -6.23
N GLU A 20 7.84 -4.72 -6.16
CA GLU A 20 8.45 -3.96 -5.08
C GLU A 20 8.03 -2.47 -5.17
N GLY A 21 8.04 -1.75 -4.04
CA GLY A 21 7.48 -0.40 -3.91
C GLY A 21 8.06 0.59 -4.92
N ILE A 22 9.37 0.54 -5.11
CA ILE A 22 10.11 1.46 -5.99
C ILE A 22 9.71 1.31 -7.46
N PRO A 23 9.78 0.12 -8.10
CA PRO A 23 9.45 -0.01 -9.52
C PRO A 23 8.00 0.36 -9.86
N ALA A 24 7.04 0.10 -8.97
CA ALA A 24 5.66 0.49 -9.22
C ALA A 24 5.46 2.01 -9.20
N ILE A 25 6.10 2.73 -8.27
CA ILE A 25 6.00 4.20 -8.21
C ILE A 25 6.69 4.82 -9.43
N VAL A 26 7.84 4.30 -9.85
CA VAL A 26 8.53 4.78 -11.06
C VAL A 26 7.68 4.55 -12.32
N LEU A 27 7.00 3.40 -12.41
CA LEU A 27 6.16 3.06 -13.56
C LEU A 27 4.84 3.85 -13.60
N PHE A 28 4.13 3.91 -12.47
CA PHE A 28 2.77 4.46 -12.40
C PHE A 28 2.70 5.91 -11.89
N GLY A 29 3.71 6.38 -11.16
CA GLY A 29 3.77 7.73 -10.60
C GLY A 29 3.58 8.85 -11.62
N PRO A 30 4.29 8.84 -12.77
CA PRO A 30 4.14 9.88 -13.80
C PRO A 30 2.72 10.00 -14.37
N PHE A 31 1.95 8.91 -14.36
CA PHE A 31 0.58 8.89 -14.87
C PHE A 31 -0.45 9.20 -13.80
N LEU A 32 -0.31 8.63 -12.60
CA LEU A 32 -1.34 8.72 -11.57
C LEU A 32 -1.26 10.01 -10.74
N PHE A 33 -0.08 10.59 -10.56
CA PHE A 33 0.09 11.84 -9.82
C PHE A 33 -0.59 13.04 -10.50
N PRO A 34 -0.44 13.28 -11.82
CA PRO A 34 -1.16 14.36 -12.47
C PRO A 34 -2.69 14.15 -12.47
N ILE A 35 -3.16 12.90 -12.57
CA ILE A 35 -4.59 12.59 -12.46
C ILE A 35 -5.10 12.89 -11.04
N ALA A 36 -4.34 12.52 -10.01
CA ALA A 36 -4.67 12.82 -8.62
C ALA A 36 -4.79 14.34 -8.39
N GLN A 37 -3.85 15.12 -8.93
CA GLN A 37 -3.90 16.59 -8.85
C GLN A 37 -5.10 17.19 -9.59
N ALA A 38 -5.42 16.69 -10.78
CA ALA A 38 -6.60 17.14 -11.54
C ALA A 38 -7.91 16.87 -10.77
N LEU A 39 -7.91 15.87 -9.89
CA LEU A 39 -9.03 15.54 -9.01
C LEU A 39 -9.00 16.25 -7.64
N GLY A 40 -8.07 17.19 -7.44
CA GLY A 40 -7.93 17.98 -6.21
C GLY A 40 -7.26 17.24 -5.05
N ILE A 41 -6.59 16.11 -5.30
CA ILE A 41 -5.87 15.34 -4.29
C ILE A 41 -4.43 15.86 -4.20
N HIS A 42 -3.96 16.14 -2.98
CA HIS A 42 -2.59 16.59 -2.76
C HIS A 42 -1.60 15.46 -3.09
N GLN A 43 -0.53 15.77 -3.84
CA GLN A 43 0.45 14.78 -4.30
C GLN A 43 1.06 13.98 -3.15
N VAL A 44 1.37 14.64 -2.04
CA VAL A 44 1.98 14.00 -0.86
C VAL A 44 1.02 13.00 -0.21
N GLN A 45 -0.26 13.37 -0.04
CA GLN A 45 -1.25 12.45 0.51
C GLN A 45 -1.44 11.25 -0.40
N TYR A 46 -1.52 11.49 -1.71
CA TYR A 46 -1.65 10.41 -2.69
C TYR A 46 -0.45 9.46 -2.64
N ALA A 47 0.78 9.99 -2.60
CA ALA A 47 1.99 9.19 -2.48
C ALA A 47 2.00 8.34 -1.19
N MET A 48 1.61 8.91 -0.04
CA MET A 48 1.53 8.16 1.22
C MET A 48 0.51 7.01 1.14
N VAL A 49 -0.69 7.28 0.60
CA VAL A 49 -1.73 6.26 0.43
C VAL A 49 -1.24 5.13 -0.48
N VAL A 50 -0.58 5.47 -1.60
CA VAL A 50 -0.02 4.49 -2.53
C VAL A 50 1.06 3.63 -1.87
N VAL A 51 2.01 4.25 -1.16
CA VAL A 51 3.10 3.53 -0.46
C VAL A 51 2.54 2.58 0.61
N LEU A 52 1.55 3.03 1.40
CA LEU A 52 0.90 2.19 2.41
C LEU A 52 0.11 1.03 1.78
N ALA A 53 -0.64 1.30 0.72
CA ALA A 53 -1.36 0.28 -0.03
C ALA A 53 -0.41 -0.79 -0.60
N MET A 54 0.73 -0.36 -1.15
CA MET A 54 1.76 -1.28 -1.62
C MET A 54 2.41 -2.09 -0.51
N GLY A 55 2.67 -1.48 0.64
CA GLY A 55 3.19 -2.19 1.82
C GLY A 55 2.25 -3.32 2.28
N ILE A 56 0.93 -3.07 2.26
CA ILE A 56 -0.07 -4.12 2.52
C ILE A 56 0.06 -5.25 1.50
N GLY A 57 0.11 -4.92 0.20
CA GLY A 57 0.26 -5.90 -0.88
C GLY A 57 1.49 -6.79 -0.72
N LEU A 58 2.63 -6.19 -0.37
CA LEU A 58 3.92 -6.87 -0.23
C LEU A 58 3.91 -7.96 0.85
N PHE A 59 3.09 -7.79 1.88
CA PHE A 59 2.97 -8.71 3.01
C PHE A 59 1.67 -9.53 2.99
N ALA A 60 0.72 -9.22 2.11
CA ALA A 60 -0.54 -9.95 2.02
C ALA A 60 -0.36 -11.33 1.35
N PRO A 61 -0.67 -12.45 2.05
CA PRO A 61 -0.80 -13.76 1.41
C PRO A 61 -1.94 -13.71 0.36
N PRO A 62 -1.87 -14.41 -0.80
CA PRO A 62 -1.02 -15.55 -1.15
C PRO A 62 0.19 -15.24 -2.06
N PHE A 63 0.38 -13.99 -2.50
CA PHE A 63 1.47 -13.61 -3.41
C PHE A 63 2.51 -12.67 -2.79
N GLY A 64 2.25 -12.11 -1.60
CA GLY A 64 3.12 -11.13 -0.94
C GLY A 64 4.58 -11.57 -0.85
N VAL A 65 5.38 -11.12 -1.81
CA VAL A 65 6.77 -11.57 -1.99
C VAL A 65 7.60 -11.28 -0.73
N GLY A 66 7.30 -10.17 -0.04
CA GLY A 66 7.95 -9.81 1.22
C GLY A 66 7.60 -10.76 2.36
N TYR A 67 6.37 -11.27 2.42
CA TYR A 67 5.98 -12.28 3.41
C TYR A 67 6.73 -13.60 3.21
N TYR A 68 6.77 -14.11 1.97
CA TYR A 68 7.48 -15.36 1.67
C TYR A 68 8.99 -15.20 1.84
N ALA A 69 9.57 -14.05 1.48
CA ALA A 69 10.97 -13.75 1.74
C ALA A 69 11.27 -13.74 3.25
N ALA A 70 10.42 -13.11 4.06
CA ALA A 70 10.56 -13.12 5.52
C ALA A 70 10.47 -14.55 6.08
N CYS A 71 9.54 -15.38 5.59
CA CYS A 71 9.44 -16.79 5.99
C CYS A 71 10.70 -17.59 5.62
N ALA A 72 11.25 -17.37 4.43
CA ALA A 72 12.48 -18.02 3.97
C ALA A 72 13.69 -17.65 4.83
N ILE A 73 13.83 -16.36 5.18
CA ILE A 73 14.92 -15.87 6.05
C ILE A 73 14.77 -16.43 7.47
N SER A 74 13.56 -16.45 8.00
CA SER A 74 13.27 -16.95 9.36
C SER A 74 13.16 -18.48 9.45
N ARG A 75 13.22 -19.19 8.32
CA ARG A 75 13.11 -20.66 8.21
C ARG A 75 11.81 -21.22 8.82
N ILE A 76 10.74 -20.45 8.77
CA ILE A 76 9.41 -20.88 9.21
C ILE A 76 8.58 -21.31 8.00
N HIS A 77 7.70 -22.30 8.19
CA HIS A 77 6.78 -22.68 7.13
C HIS A 77 5.75 -21.56 6.92
N PRO A 78 5.48 -21.09 5.69
CA PRO A 78 4.53 -19.99 5.45
C PRO A 78 3.12 -20.24 5.98
N ASN A 79 2.76 -21.50 6.19
CA ASN A 79 1.47 -21.88 6.75
C ASN A 79 1.36 -21.54 8.26
N ASP A 80 2.48 -21.56 8.98
CA ASP A 80 2.54 -21.28 10.41
C ASP A 80 2.46 -19.77 10.69
N GLY A 81 3.03 -18.96 9.79
CA GLY A 81 2.99 -17.48 9.88
C GLY A 81 1.68 -16.86 9.41
N MET A 82 0.77 -17.64 8.82
CA MET A 82 -0.41 -17.12 8.13
C MET A 82 -1.47 -16.57 9.08
N ARG A 83 -1.56 -17.09 10.31
CA ARG A 83 -2.43 -16.54 11.37
C ARG A 83 -1.86 -15.25 11.99
N PRO A 84 -0.58 -15.23 12.42
CA PRO A 84 0.04 -14.02 12.98
C PRO A 84 0.01 -12.82 12.04
N ILE A 85 0.20 -13.03 10.73
CA ILE A 85 0.27 -11.91 9.78
C ILE A 85 -1.06 -11.19 9.57
N VAL A 86 -2.19 -11.82 9.86
CA VAL A 86 -3.51 -11.17 9.75
C VAL A 86 -3.57 -9.94 10.66
N GLY A 87 -3.02 -10.00 11.87
CA GLY A 87 -2.96 -8.85 12.77
C GLY A 87 -2.16 -7.68 12.19
N TYR A 88 -1.04 -7.98 11.52
CA TYR A 88 -0.22 -7.00 10.82
C TYR A 88 -0.98 -6.36 9.64
N ILE A 89 -1.64 -7.17 8.81
CA ILE A 89 -2.42 -6.69 7.66
C ILE A 89 -3.57 -5.80 8.12
N VAL A 90 -4.29 -6.19 9.18
CA VAL A 90 -5.37 -5.39 9.75
C VAL A 90 -4.84 -4.06 10.27
N ALA A 91 -3.71 -4.05 10.99
CA ALA A 91 -3.09 -2.81 11.46
C ALA A 91 -2.69 -1.87 10.31
N MET A 92 -2.11 -2.41 9.24
CA MET A 92 -1.77 -1.63 8.05
C MET A 92 -3.00 -1.09 7.32
N LEU A 93 -4.07 -1.89 7.19
CA LEU A 93 -5.34 -1.46 6.60
C LEU A 93 -5.98 -0.32 7.39
N ILE A 94 -5.96 -0.39 8.73
CA ILE A 94 -6.45 0.69 9.59
C ILE A 94 -5.63 1.96 9.36
N GLY A 95 -4.30 1.86 9.35
CA GLY A 95 -3.42 2.99 9.06
C GLY A 95 -3.69 3.61 7.68
N LEU A 96 -3.87 2.77 6.66
CA LEU A 96 -4.21 3.22 5.31
C LEU A 96 -5.54 3.99 5.26
N VAL A 97 -6.59 3.46 5.89
CA VAL A 97 -7.91 4.10 5.93
C VAL A 97 -7.82 5.44 6.65
N ILE A 98 -7.09 5.51 7.76
CA ILE A 98 -6.89 6.75 8.53
C ILE A 98 -6.19 7.80 7.65
N VAL A 99 -5.11 7.45 6.96
CA VAL A 99 -4.36 8.37 6.09
C VAL A 99 -5.16 8.79 4.85
N ALA A 100 -5.96 7.88 4.29
CA ALA A 100 -6.82 8.18 3.15
C ALA A 100 -7.98 9.13 3.52
N LEU A 101 -8.57 8.97 4.72
CA LEU A 101 -9.72 9.76 5.17
C LEU A 101 -9.34 11.07 5.89
N VAL A 102 -8.14 11.15 6.46
CA VAL A 102 -7.68 12.31 7.23
C VAL A 102 -6.44 12.90 6.55
N PRO A 103 -6.61 13.79 5.54
CA PRO A 103 -5.52 14.46 4.84
C PRO A 103 -4.54 15.15 5.77
N TRP A 104 -5.04 15.69 6.89
CA TRP A 104 -4.27 16.42 7.90
C TRP A 104 -3.08 15.63 8.44
N ILE A 105 -3.17 14.31 8.52
CA ILE A 105 -2.05 13.46 8.98
C ILE A 105 -0.89 13.52 7.98
N SER A 106 -1.19 13.70 6.69
CA SER A 106 -0.19 13.76 5.62
C SER A 106 0.22 15.18 5.24
N ILE A 107 -0.69 16.15 5.34
CA ILE A 107 -0.48 17.53 4.88
C ILE A 107 -0.44 18.57 6.00
N GLY A 108 -0.79 18.22 7.24
CA GLY A 108 -0.91 19.19 8.33
C GLY A 108 0.42 19.84 8.77
N PHE A 109 1.55 19.29 8.34
CA PHE A 109 2.90 19.84 8.57
C PHE A 109 3.49 20.56 7.34
N LEU A 110 2.72 20.68 6.24
CA LEU A 110 3.08 21.38 5.01
C LEU A 110 2.28 22.68 4.89
#